data_AF-C0QQB0-F1
#
_entry.id   AF-C0QQB0-F1
#
_cell.length_a   1.000
_cell.length_b   1.000
_cell.length_c   1.000
_cell.angle_alpha   90.00
_cell.angle_beta   90.00
_cell.angle_gamma   90.00
#
_symmetry.space_group_name_H-M   'P 1'
#
loop_
_entity.id
_entity.type
_entity.pdbx_description
1 polymer ?
#
loop_
_entity_poly.entity_id
_entity_poly.type
_entity_poly.pdbx_seq_one_letter_code
_entity_poly.pdbx_strand_id
1 'polypeptide(L)'
;MVKMRITEDIKVFHLLEEYPESEEVVRKYFAYFYQNRLVDIALKRLSIKGAFNVLDIPQEKREQFFRELYEKLNLEMPRNNNIE
;
A
#
# COMPACT_ATOMS: atom_id res chain seq x y z
N MET A 1 15.31 -13.79 8.14
CA MET A 1 14.68 -13.02 7.05
C MET A 1 14.45 -11.62 7.56
N VAL A 2 15.03 -10.60 6.92
CA VAL A 2 14.76 -9.20 7.27
C VAL A 2 13.38 -8.88 6.69
N LYS A 3 12.35 -8.76 7.54
CA LYS A 3 11.03 -8.33 7.09
C LYS A 3 11.15 -6.87 6.60
N MET A 4 10.83 -6.62 5.34
CA MET A 4 10.83 -5.26 4.79
C MET A 4 9.80 -4.42 5.55
N ARG A 5 10.19 -3.22 6.00
CA ARG A 5 9.25 -2.29 6.63
C ARG A 5 8.36 -1.68 5.55
N ILE A 6 7.05 -1.93 5.62
CA ILE A 6 6.08 -1.36 4.69
C ILE A 6 5.72 0.06 5.16
N THR A 7 6.14 1.06 4.39
CA THR A 7 5.82 2.49 4.61
C THR A 7 5.15 3.07 3.36
N GLU A 8 4.66 4.30 3.43
CA GLU A 8 4.02 4.97 2.29
C GLU A 8 4.97 5.27 1.12
N ASP A 9 6.28 5.26 1.35
CA ASP A 9 7.29 5.55 0.33
C ASP A 9 7.67 4.34 -0.53
N ILE A 10 7.29 3.13 -0.12
CA ILE A 10 7.53 1.93 -0.92
C ILE A 10 6.77 2.01 -2.25
N LYS A 11 7.41 1.54 -3.34
CA LYS A 11 6.73 1.34 -4.61
C LYS A 11 5.70 0.24 -4.50
N VAL A 12 4.53 0.44 -5.12
CA VAL A 12 3.47 -0.58 -5.15
C VAL A 12 3.98 -1.87 -5.81
N PHE A 13 4.85 -1.75 -6.81
CA PHE A 13 5.52 -2.90 -7.43
C PHE A 13 6.30 -3.76 -6.41
N HIS A 14 7.18 -3.15 -5.60
CA HIS A 14 7.96 -3.91 -4.61
C HIS A 14 7.06 -4.55 -3.55
N LEU A 15 5.96 -3.88 -3.14
CA LEU A 15 4.98 -4.46 -2.24
C LEU A 15 4.38 -5.75 -2.83
N LEU A 16 3.96 -5.71 -4.10
CA LEU A 16 3.32 -6.85 -4.76
C LEU A 16 4.30 -7.99 -5.10
N GLU A 17 5.57 -7.69 -5.33
CA GLU A 17 6.60 -8.73 -5.51
C GLU A 17 6.94 -9.45 -4.21
N GLU A 18 7.15 -8.69 -3.13
CA GLU A 18 7.49 -9.26 -1.82
C GLU A 18 6.30 -9.94 -1.14
N TYR A 19 5.10 -9.38 -1.33
CA TYR A 19 3.85 -9.85 -0.71
C TYR A 19 2.72 -9.96 -1.76
N PRO A 20 2.71 -10.97 -2.65
CA PRO A 20 1.67 -11.12 -3.66
C PRO A 20 0.24 -11.18 -3.10
N GLU A 21 0.07 -11.74 -1.91
CA GLU A 21 -1.21 -11.82 -1.18
C GLU A 21 -1.76 -10.44 -0.77
N SER A 22 -0.93 -9.39 -0.79
CA SER A 22 -1.37 -8.01 -0.58
C SER A 22 -2.21 -7.45 -1.73
N GLU A 23 -2.20 -8.10 -2.91
CA GLU A 23 -2.91 -7.61 -4.10
C GLU A 23 -4.40 -7.38 -3.84
N GLU A 24 -5.03 -8.21 -3.00
CA GLU A 24 -6.43 -8.03 -2.62
C GLU A 24 -6.69 -6.66 -1.97
N VAL A 25 -5.84 -6.26 -1.02
CA VAL A 25 -5.93 -4.97 -0.33
C VAL A 25 -5.58 -3.83 -1.30
N VAL A 26 -4.50 -3.99 -2.07
CA VAL A 26 -4.07 -3.00 -3.09
C VAL A 26 -5.20 -2.75 -4.09
N ARG A 27 -5.87 -3.79 -4.59
CA ARG A 27 -6.99 -3.67 -5.52
C ARG A 27 -8.20 -2.99 -4.90
N LYS A 28 -8.50 -3.24 -3.62
CA LYS A 28 -9.61 -2.58 -2.91
C LYS A 28 -9.45 -1.06 -2.89
N TYR A 29 -8.24 -0.56 -2.60
CA TYR A 29 -7.99 0.88 -2.46
C TYR A 29 -7.60 1.57 -3.76
N PHE A 30 -6.97 0.84 -4.69
CA PHE A 30 -6.48 1.37 -5.97
C PHE A 30 -7.26 0.82 -7.17
N ALA A 31 -8.53 0.45 -6.96
CA ALA A 31 -9.41 -0.17 -7.96
C ALA A 31 -9.44 0.58 -9.30
N TYR A 32 -9.38 1.91 -9.26
CA TYR A 32 -9.33 2.77 -10.45
C TYR A 32 -8.22 2.34 -11.43
N PHE A 33 -7.01 2.04 -10.94
CA PHE A 33 -5.90 1.63 -11.80
C PHE A 33 -6.15 0.26 -12.44
N TYR A 34 -6.78 -0.67 -11.73
CA TYR A 34 -7.15 -1.99 -12.25
C TYR A 34 -8.24 -1.90 -13.31
N GLN A 35 -9.31 -1.17 -13.01
CA GLN A 35 -10.45 -1.00 -13.91
C GLN A 35 -10.06 -0.34 -15.23
N ASN A 36 -9.13 0.61 -15.18
CA ASN A 36 -8.65 1.34 -16.36
C ASN A 36 -7.40 0.73 -17.01
N ARG A 37 -6.97 -0.48 -16.60
CA ARG A 37 -5.76 -1.15 -17.11
C ARG A 37 -4.48 -0.31 -17.01
N LEU A 38 -4.40 0.51 -15.96
CA LEU A 38 -3.26 1.39 -15.66
C LEU A 38 -2.27 0.79 -14.66
N VAL A 39 -2.44 -0.49 -14.29
CA VAL A 39 -1.61 -1.15 -13.26
C VAL A 39 -0.13 -1.15 -13.65
N ASP A 40 0.20 -1.68 -14.83
CA ASP A 40 1.60 -1.81 -15.29
C ASP A 40 2.17 -0.50 -15.85
N ILE A 41 1.30 0.43 -16.25
CA ILE A 41 1.67 1.72 -16.84
C ILE A 41 1.96 2.75 -15.75
N ALA A 42 1.11 2.80 -14.72
CA ALA A 42 1.13 3.84 -13.69
C ALA A 42 1.29 3.26 -12.28
N LEU A 43 0.36 2.41 -11.81
CA LEU A 43 0.30 2.01 -10.40
C LEU A 43 1.62 1.42 -9.89
N LYS A 44 2.20 0.46 -10.63
CA LYS A 44 3.47 -0.18 -10.28
C LYS A 44 4.67 0.79 -10.26
N ARG A 45 4.56 1.94 -10.92
CA ARG A 45 5.62 2.98 -10.94
C ARG A 45 5.53 3.94 -9.76
N LEU A 46 4.36 4.03 -9.12
CA LEU A 46 4.09 4.93 -8.00
C LEU A 46 4.53 4.31 -6.66
N SER A 47 4.85 5.18 -5.70
CA SER A 47 4.79 4.80 -4.29
C SER A 47 3.35 4.65 -3.83
N ILE A 48 3.14 3.99 -2.70
CA ILE A 48 1.81 3.91 -2.07
C ILE A 48 1.25 5.32 -1.83
N LYS A 49 2.09 6.24 -1.31
CA LYS A 49 1.76 7.66 -1.15
C LYS A 49 1.36 8.33 -2.47
N GLY A 50 2.12 8.07 -3.54
CA GLY A 50 1.83 8.59 -4.87
C GLY A 50 0.48 8.12 -5.39
N ALA A 51 0.16 6.83 -5.23
CA ALA A 51 -1.14 6.27 -5.60
C ALA A 51 -2.30 6.89 -4.80
N PHE A 52 -2.12 7.10 -3.48
CA PHE A 52 -3.11 7.81 -2.67
C PHE A 52 -3.35 9.24 -3.15
N ASN A 53 -2.28 9.97 -3.46
CA ASN A 53 -2.38 11.36 -3.90
C ASN A 53 -3.07 11.48 -5.27
N VAL A 54 -2.80 10.57 -6.20
CA VAL A 54 -3.47 10.55 -7.52
C VAL A 54 -4.99 10.35 -7.39
N LEU A 55 -5.42 9.56 -6.41
CA LEU A 55 -6.84 9.27 -6.17
C LEU A 55 -7.49 10.16 -5.10
N ASP A 56 -6.76 11.17 -4.59
CA ASP A 56 -7.19 12.03 -3.49
C ASP A 56 -7.77 11.25 -2.29
N ILE A 57 -7.11 10.15 -1.91
CA ILE A 57 -7.58 9.29 -0.82
C ILE A 57 -7.33 10.02 0.52
N PRO A 58 -8.36 10.20 1.37
CA PRO A 58 -8.24 10.91 2.65
C PRO A 58 -7.41 10.11 3.68
N GLN A 59 -6.80 10.82 4.63
CA GLN A 59 -5.88 10.25 5.62
C GLN A 59 -6.45 9.04 6.38
N GLU A 60 -7.71 9.11 6.82
CA GLU A 60 -8.39 8.00 7.51
C GLU A 60 -8.39 6.70 6.68
N LYS A 61 -8.64 6.80 5.37
CA LYS A 61 -8.60 5.65 4.47
C LYS A 61 -7.18 5.14 4.22
N ARG A 62 -6.17 6.01 4.27
CA ARG A 62 -4.75 5.61 4.16
C ARG A 62 -4.35 4.78 5.39
N GLU A 63 -4.76 5.20 6.57
CA GLU A 63 -4.52 4.46 7.82
C GLU A 63 -5.25 3.11 7.81
N GLN A 64 -6.49 3.09 7.31
CA GLN A 64 -7.23 1.85 7.13
C GLN A 64 -6.54 0.90 6.14
N PHE A 65 -6.03 1.40 5.01
CA PHE A 65 -5.25 0.60 4.07
C PHE A 65 -4.07 -0.09 4.76
N PHE A 66 -3.27 0.63 5.55
CA PHE A 66 -2.14 0.02 6.24
C PHE A 66 -2.61 -0.98 7.30
N ARG A 67 -3.66 -0.68 8.05
CA ARG A 67 -4.21 -1.65 9.02
C ARG A 67 -4.61 -2.96 8.35
N GLU A 68 -5.42 -2.88 7.30
CA GLU A 68 -5.88 -4.05 6.54
C GLU A 68 -4.72 -4.79 5.88
N LEU A 69 -3.73 -4.06 5.36
CA LEU A 69 -2.53 -4.64 4.77
C LEU A 69 -1.72 -5.43 5.81
N TYR A 70 -1.43 -4.85 6.97
CA TYR A 70 -0.66 -5.53 8.01
C TYR A 70 -1.43 -6.72 8.59
N GLU A 71 -2.76 -6.61 8.76
CA GLU A 71 -3.62 -7.72 9.16
C GLU A 71 -3.59 -8.86 8.14
N LYS A 72 -3.74 -8.54 6.84
CA LYS A 72 -3.69 -9.52 5.75
C LYS A 72 -2.36 -10.28 5.71
N LEU A 73 -1.25 -9.58 5.98
CA LEU A 73 0.09 -10.14 5.95
C LEU A 73 0.53 -10.79 7.27
N ASN A 74 -0.33 -10.78 8.29
CA ASN A 74 0.00 -11.22 9.65
C ASN A 74 1.31 -10.57 10.16
N LEU A 75 1.44 -9.26 9.95
CA LEU A 75 2.57 -8.43 10.34
C LEU A 75 2.19 -7.55 11.52
N GLU A 76 3.17 -7.28 12.39
CA GLU A 76 3.00 -6.28 13.44
C GLU A 76 3.08 -4.88 12.84
N MET A 77 2.03 -4.07 13.02
CA MET A 77 2.10 -2.66 12.68
C MET A 77 3.18 -1.99 13.54
N PRO A 78 4.08 -1.18 12.95
CA PRO A 78 5.01 -0.39 13.74
C PRO A 78 4.20 0.52 14.67
N ARG A 79 4.40 0.37 15.98
CA ARG A 79 3.85 1.32 16.95
C ARG A 79 4.47 2.68 16.64
N ASN A 80 3.64 3.69 16.39
CA ASN A 80 4.13 5.06 16.33
C ASN A 80 4.77 5.36 17.69
N ASN A 81 6.09 5.31 17.76
CA ASN A 81 6.83 5.97 18.82
C ASN A 81 6.68 7.47 18.54
N ASN A 82 5.59 8.06 19.04
CA ASN A 82 5.58 9.49 19.34
C ASN A 82 6.59 9.68 20.47
N ILE A 83 7.85 9.86 20.09
CA ILE A 83 8.90 10.46 20.92
C ILE A 83 9.18 11.81 20.26
N GLU A 84 8.41 12.80 20.68
CA GLU A 84 8.79 14.15 21.15
C GLU A 84 7.56 15.06 21.20
#